data_AF-A0ABD2L7W8-F1
#
_entry.id   AF-A0ABD2L7W8-F1
#
_cell.length_a   1.000
_cell.length_b   1.000
_cell.length_c   1.000
_cell.angle_alpha   90.00
_cell.angle_beta   90.00
_cell.angle_gamma   90.00
#
_symmetry.space_group_name_H-M   'P 1'
#
loop_
_entity.id
_entity.type
_entity.pdbx_description
1 polymer ?
#
loop_
_entity_poly.entity_id
_entity_poly.type
_entity_poly.pdbx_seq_one_letter_code
_entity_poly.pdbx_strand_id
1 'polypeptide(L)' 'MQRPRVTIGVDGSVFRFHPTFKFNLDQKIKALLAVKCEFFMVLSEDGSGRGAAVAAAVALRMNRLVGA' A
#
# COMPACT_ATOMS: atom_id res chain seq x y z
N MET A 1 -12.74 -2.88 -14.11
CA MET A 1 -12.07 -3.99 -13.41
C MET A 1 -12.62 -4.08 -12.00
N GLN A 2 -13.23 -5.20 -11.59
CA GLN A 2 -13.55 -5.46 -10.18
C GLN A 2 -12.35 -6.18 -9.55
N ARG A 3 -11.74 -5.61 -8.50
CA ARG A 3 -10.69 -6.26 -7.73
C ARG A 3 -11.34 -6.88 -6.49
N PRO A 4 -11.53 -8.20 -6.42
CA PRO A 4 -12.23 -8.84 -5.30
C PRO A 4 -11.44 -8.78 -4.00
N ARG A 5 -10.11 -8.60 -4.07
CA ARG A 5 -9.22 -8.53 -2.91
C ARG A 5 -8.07 -7.54 -3.14
N VAL A 6 -7.76 -6.72 -2.14
CA VAL A 6 -6.72 -5.69 -2.20
C VAL A 6 -5.88 -5.67 -0.92
N THR A 7 -4.57 -5.53 -1.04
CA THR A 7 -3.68 -5.23 0.10
C THR A 7 -3.26 -3.76 0.03
N ILE A 8 -3.36 -3.07 1.16
CA ILE A 8 -3.04 -1.65 1.32
C ILE A 8 -1.80 -1.55 2.21
N GLY A 9 -0.70 -1.07 1.65
CA GLY A 9 0.48 -0.69 2.43
C GLY A 9 0.20 0.63 3.17
N VAL A 10 0.40 0.65 4.49
CA VAL A 10 0.12 1.81 5.33
C VAL A 10 1.35 2.18 6.15
N ASP A 11 1.62 3.48 6.27
CA ASP A 11 2.69 3.99 7.12
C ASP A 11 2.24 5.29 7.80
N GLY A 12 3.04 5.79 8.75
CA GLY A 12 2.82 7.02 9.49
C GLY A 12 2.56 6.80 10.97
N SER A 13 3.00 7.76 11.78
CA SER A 13 2.92 7.72 13.25
C SER A 13 1.49 7.58 13.76
N VAL A 14 0.51 8.24 13.13
CA VAL A 14 -0.90 8.15 13.53
C VAL A 14 -1.42 6.72 13.37
N PHE A 15 -1.12 6.06 12.25
CA PHE A 15 -1.53 4.68 12.03
C PHE A 15 -0.80 3.70 12.98
N ARG A 16 0.47 3.96 13.27
CA ARG A 16 1.31 3.11 14.14
C ARG A 16 0.99 3.24 15.63
N PHE A 17 0.70 4.45 16.11
CA PHE A 17 0.72 4.76 17.55
C PHE A 17 -0.61 5.26 18.11
N HIS A 18 -1.54 5.72 17.28
CA HIS A 18 -2.82 6.21 17.80
C HIS A 18 -3.74 5.02 18.17
N PRO A 19 -4.24 4.95 19.41
CA PRO A 19 -4.89 3.74 19.95
C PRO A 19 -6.13 3.30 19.18
N THR A 20 -6.84 4.22 18.54
CA THR A 20 -8.11 3.94 17.85
C THR A 20 -8.08 4.19 16.35
N PHE A 21 -6.99 4.74 15.79
CA PHE A 21 -7.02 5.21 14.41
C PHE A 21 -7.14 4.07 13.40
N LYS A 22 -6.37 2.98 13.61
CA LYS A 22 -6.43 1.78 12.76
C LYS A 22 -7.86 1.21 12.68
N PHE A 23 -8.54 1.13 13.81
CA PHE A 23 -9.92 0.63 13.88
C PHE A 23 -10.88 1.57 13.14
N ASN A 24 -10.83 2.87 13.42
CA ASN A 24 -11.70 3.85 12.78
C ASN A 24 -11.51 3.89 11.26
N LEU A 25 -10.27 3.80 10.79
CA LEU A 25 -9.95 3.75 9.36
C LEU A 25 -10.55 2.50 8.70
N ASP A 26 -10.39 1.32 9.31
CA ASP A 26 -10.98 0.07 8.82
C ASP A 26 -12.51 0.17 8.68
N GLN A 27 -13.19 0.68 9.72
CA GLN A 27 -14.65 0.85 9.70
C GLN A 27 -15.11 1.83 8.62
N LYS A 28 -14.38 2.93 8.43
CA LYS A 28 -14.72 3.92 7.40
C LYS A 28 -14.49 3.40 6.00
N ILE A 29 -13.41 2.65 5.76
CA ILE A 29 -13.19 1.99 4.46
C ILE A 29 -14.34 1.01 4.17
N LYS A 30 -14.71 0.16 5.14
CA LYS A 30 -15.84 -0.78 5.00
C LYS A 30 -17.16 -0.08 4.67
N ALA A 31 -17.46 1.03 5.31
CA ALA A 31 -18.67 1.81 5.05
C ALA A 31 -18.71 2.44 3.65
N LEU A 32 -17.55 2.76 3.06
CA LEU A 32 -17.44 3.38 1.74
C LEU A 32 -17.34 2.36 0.59
N LEU A 33 -17.04 1.09 0.87
CA LEU A 33 -16.95 0.06 -0.15
C LEU A 33 -18.35 -0.33 -0.66
N ALA A 34 -18.70 0.15 -1.85
CA ALA A 34 -19.98 -0.14 -2.51
C ALA A 34 -20.08 -1.55 -3.12
N VAL A 35 -18.96 -2.28 -3.19
CA VAL A 35 -18.86 -3.62 -3.81
C VAL A 35 -18.19 -4.59 -2.83
N LYS A 36 -18.44 -5.90 -2.97
CA LYS A 36 -17.74 -6.95 -2.22
C LYS A 36 -16.26 -6.99 -2.62
N CYS A 37 -15.47 -6.08 -2.06
CA CYS A 37 -14.01 -6.04 -2.14
C CYS A 37 -13.46 -6.32 -0.75
N GLU A 38 -12.73 -7.40 -0.59
CA GLU A 38 -11.97 -7.69 0.64
C GLU A 38 -10.69 -6.84 0.64
N PHE A 39 -10.32 -6.27 1.79
CA PHE A 39 -9.06 -5.54 1.90
C PHE A 39 -8.28 -5.89 3.17
N PHE A 40 -6.97 -5.77 3.07
CA PHE A 40 -6.03 -6.00 4.17
C PHE A 40 -5.06 -4.83 4.28
N MET A 41 -4.94 -4.24 5.46
CA MET A 41 -3.94 -3.20 5.74
C MET A 41 -2.67 -3.82 6.33
N VAL A 42 -1.52 -3.52 5.74
CA VAL A 42 -0.19 -4.03 6.14
C VAL A 42 0.73 -2.84 6.40
N LEU A 43 1.51 -2.89 7.49
CA LEU A 43 2.50 -1.85 7.77
C LEU A 43 3.62 -1.88 6.72
N SER A 44 3.87 -0.73 6.11
CA SER A 44 5.03 -0.52 5.25
C SER A 44 6.19 -0.04 6.12
N GLU A 45 7.24 -0.85 6.25
CA GLU A 45 8.36 -0.59 7.15
C GLU A 45 9.24 0.58 6.69
N ASP A 46 9.64 0.57 5.42
CA ASP A 46 10.60 1.51 4.83
C ASP A 46 10.31 1.77 3.35
N GLY A 47 9.36 2.68 3.09
CA GLY A 47 8.98 3.07 1.74
C GLY A 47 10.02 3.98 1.06
N SER A 48 10.67 4.86 1.83
CA SER A 48 11.60 5.87 1.30
C SER A 48 13.01 5.32 1.05
N GLY A 49 13.47 4.34 1.81
CA GLY A 49 14.72 3.63 1.59
C GLY A 49 14.54 2.44 0.64
N ARG A 50 14.07 1.31 1.18
CA ARG A 50 13.91 0.06 0.42
C ARG A 50 12.97 0.21 -0.78
N GLY A 51 11.84 0.88 -0.60
CA GLY A 51 10.90 1.12 -1.70
C GLY A 51 11.52 1.91 -2.85
N ALA A 52 12.24 2.99 -2.54
CA ALA A 52 12.94 3.79 -3.57
C ALA A 52 14.05 2.99 -4.27
N ALA A 53 14.81 2.19 -3.53
CA ALA A 53 15.86 1.34 -4.11
C ALA A 53 15.28 0.33 -5.10
N VAL A 54 14.16 -0.32 -4.77
CA VAL A 54 13.48 -1.27 -5.67
C VAL A 54 12.96 -0.53 -6.91
N ALA A 55 12.35 0.65 -6.75
CA ALA A 55 11.87 1.46 -7.86
C ALA A 55 13.01 1.84 -8.83
N ALA A 56 14.16 2.27 -8.30
CA ALA A 56 15.35 2.58 -9.09
C ALA A 56 15.88 1.34 -9.84
N ALA A 57 15.95 0.19 -9.17
CA ALA A 57 16.38 -1.06 -9.80
C ALA A 57 15.46 -1.48 -10.96
N VAL A 58 14.15 -1.33 -10.80
CA VAL A 58 13.18 -1.62 -11.88
C VAL A 58 13.38 -0.67 -13.05
N ALA A 59 13.54 0.64 -12.80
CA ALA A 59 13.79 1.63 -13.85
C ALA A 59 15.08 1.33 -14.63
N LEU A 60 16.18 1.00 -13.92
CA LEU A 60 17.44 0.59 -14.55
C LEU A 60 17.27 -0.66 -15.42
N ARG A 61 16.50 -1.65 -14.94
CA ARG A 61 16.21 -2.86 -15.73
C ARG A 61 15.40 -2.51 -16.99
N MET A 62 14.37 -1.68 -16.87
CA MET A 62 13.55 -1.29 -18.02
C MET A 62 14.37 -0.51 -19.06
N ASN A 63 15.23 0.41 -18.63
CA ASN A 63 16.13 1.13 -19.54
C ASN A 63 17.08 0.20 -20.30
N ARG A 64 17.61 -0.85 -19.64
CA ARG A 64 18.44 -1.87 -20.32
C ARG A 64 17.65 -2.69 -21.34
N LEU A 65 16.37 -2.95 -21.10
CA LEU A 65 15.52 -3.74 -21.99
C LEU A 65 14.96 -2.94 -23.17
N VAL A 66 14.82 -1.62 -23.02
CA VAL A 66 14.30 -0.73 -24.08
C VAL A 66 15.43 -0.10 -24.91
N GLY A 67 16.64 -0.01 -24.36
CA GLY A 67 17.83 0.48 -25.06
C GLY A 67 18.66 -0.61 -25.77
N ALA A 68 18.20 -1.87 -25.76
CA ALA A 68 18.75 -2.99 -26.52
C ALA A 68 17.76 -3.37 -27.64
#